data_AF-A0A7J4LEP6-F1
#
_entry.id   AF-A0A7J4LEP6-F1
#
_cell.length_a   1.000
_cell.length_b   1.000
_cell.length_c   1.000
_cell.angle_alpha   90.00
_cell.angle_beta   90.00
_cell.angle_gamma   90.00
#
_symmetry.space_group_name_H-M   'P 1'
#
loop_
_entity.id
_entity.type
_entity.pdbx_description
1 polymer ?
#
loop_
_entity_poly.entity_id
_entity_poly.type
_entity_poly.pdbx_seq_one_letter_code
_entity_poly.pdbx_strand_id
1 'polypeptide(L)'
;MQRGEFNTHIREKLDELKELKNQRDKALAKINVKGDYTDIEREIKFLETKQETTVMSFDKEKKLMKEIKDLKKKAAEFKGIKEISGKINVLSKELNGLRDQSDSVHSDIQHKARESQEKHLAVVSTSTQIDELKKQEQETFNKFIEYKKQFNELNKSFKEKQAKYDEINSKVQEFRSEQQKEKKLSIEQQLRQKEEIINEKLRTGKKLTNEDFLVMQSLDR
;
A
#
# COMPACT_ATOMS: atom_id res chain seq x y z
N MET A 1 3.59 19.12 20.37
CA MET A 1 3.23 19.81 21.62
C MET A 1 3.57 18.93 22.82
N GLN A 2 2.98 17.73 22.95
CA GLN A 2 3.24 16.80 24.06
C GLN A 2 4.73 16.51 24.39
N ARG A 3 5.59 16.23 23.40
CA ARG A 3 7.03 15.97 23.68
C ARG A 3 7.76 17.21 24.24
N GLY A 4 7.37 18.40 23.81
CA GLY A 4 7.92 19.66 24.34
C GLY A 4 7.51 19.84 25.80
N GLU A 5 6.24 19.60 26.08
CA GLU A 5 5.65 19.66 27.42
C GLU A 5 6.26 18.63 28.38
N PHE A 6 6.46 17.38 27.96
CA PHE A 6 7.15 16.38 28.77
C PHE A 6 8.60 16.77 29.05
N ASN A 7 9.32 17.29 28.07
CA ASN A 7 10.70 17.73 28.27
C ASN A 7 10.81 18.95 29.19
N THR A 8 9.87 19.90 29.13
CA THR A 8 9.85 21.04 30.05
C THR A 8 9.52 20.58 31.47
N HIS A 9 8.51 19.70 31.62
CA HIS A 9 8.12 19.19 32.93
C HIS A 9 9.20 18.30 33.57
N ILE A 10 9.89 17.49 32.76
CA ILE A 10 11.03 16.71 33.22
C ILE A 10 12.14 17.66 33.70
N ARG A 11 12.43 18.76 32.99
CA ARG A 11 13.44 19.74 33.42
C ARG A 11 13.07 20.41 34.74
N GLU A 12 11.84 20.89 34.87
CA GLU A 12 11.32 21.52 36.10
C GLU A 12 11.46 20.57 37.30
N LYS A 13 11.00 19.32 37.15
CA LYS A 13 11.13 18.29 38.20
C LYS A 13 12.59 17.93 38.50
N LEU A 14 13.48 17.99 37.51
CA LEU A 14 14.90 17.72 37.69
C LEU A 14 15.58 18.85 38.46
N ASP A 15 15.17 20.09 38.26
CA ASP A 15 15.67 21.24 39.00
C ASP A 15 15.13 21.25 40.45
N GLU A 16 13.84 20.94 40.67
CA GLU A 16 13.28 20.67 42.01
C GLU A 16 14.06 19.55 42.73
N LEU A 17 14.41 18.48 42.02
CA LEU A 17 15.20 17.38 42.59
C LEU A 17 16.62 17.81 42.97
N LYS A 18 17.27 18.65 42.17
CA LYS A 18 18.60 19.21 42.48
C LYS A 18 18.53 20.12 43.70
N GLU A 19 17.51 20.96 43.81
CA GLU A 19 17.32 21.83 44.98
C GLU A 19 17.12 21.02 46.26
N LEU A 20 16.25 19.99 46.22
CA LEU A 20 16.04 19.11 47.37
C LEU A 20 17.30 18.33 47.76
N LYS A 21 18.08 17.85 46.78
CA LYS A 21 19.39 17.21 47.04
C LYS A 21 20.38 18.18 47.68
N ASN A 22 20.47 19.41 47.18
CA ASN A 22 21.32 20.45 47.77
C ASN A 22 20.88 20.82 49.19
N GLN A 23 19.57 20.89 49.47
CA GLN A 23 19.04 21.12 50.81
C GLN A 23 19.38 19.98 51.77
N ARG A 24 19.24 18.73 51.32
CA ARG A 24 19.68 17.54 52.06
C ARG A 24 21.16 17.60 52.38
N ASP A 25 22.01 17.90 51.39
CA ASP A 25 23.46 17.91 51.57
C ASP A 25 23.93 19.02 52.52
N LYS A 26 23.30 20.20 52.45
CA LYS A 26 23.52 21.28 53.43
C LYS A 26 23.06 20.89 54.84
N ALA A 27 21.92 20.21 54.96
CA ALA A 27 21.44 19.73 56.26
C ALA A 27 22.36 18.65 56.84
N LEU A 28 22.86 17.73 56.01
CA LEU A 28 23.79 16.68 56.42
C LEU A 28 25.14 17.26 56.85
N ALA A 29 25.65 18.26 56.12
CA ALA A 29 26.91 18.94 56.44
C ALA A 29 26.87 19.68 57.79
N LYS A 30 25.69 20.21 58.18
CA LYS A 30 25.51 20.90 59.48
C LYS A 30 25.56 19.94 60.67
N ILE A 31 25.11 18.70 60.48
CA ILE A 31 24.93 17.75 61.59
C ILE A 31 26.27 17.15 62.05
N ASN A 32 27.28 17.03 61.18
CA ASN A 32 28.64 16.55 61.51
C ASN A 32 28.65 15.27 62.39
N VAL A 33 27.68 14.38 62.22
CA VAL A 33 27.60 13.08 62.92
C VAL A 33 27.79 11.96 61.90
N LYS A 34 28.75 11.07 62.17
CA LYS A 34 28.83 9.74 61.56
C LYS A 34 27.93 8.79 62.35
N GLY A 35 26.71 8.57 61.88
CA GLY A 35 25.76 7.62 62.49
C GLY A 35 24.36 7.79 61.91
N ASP A 36 23.59 6.71 61.82
CA ASP A 36 22.22 6.77 61.31
C ASP A 36 21.26 7.27 62.40
N TYR A 37 20.11 7.83 61.98
CA TYR A 37 19.03 8.26 62.89
C TYR A 37 18.65 7.17 63.91
N THR A 38 18.68 5.90 63.48
CA THR A 38 18.41 4.72 64.30
C THR A 38 19.43 4.49 65.41
N ASP A 39 20.68 4.86 65.19
CA ASP A 39 21.75 4.71 66.19
C ASP A 39 21.63 5.79 67.27
N ILE A 40 21.31 7.01 66.86
CA ILE A 40 21.06 8.13 67.78
C ILE A 40 19.82 7.86 68.64
N GLU A 41 18.74 7.31 68.09
CA GLU A 41 17.55 6.93 68.88
C GLU A 41 17.87 5.83 69.91
N ARG A 42 18.70 4.85 69.56
CA ARG A 42 19.13 3.79 70.48
C ARG A 42 20.00 4.35 71.60
N GLU A 43 20.90 5.26 71.27
CA GLU A 43 21.80 5.90 72.25
C GLU A 43 21.03 6.82 73.22
N ILE A 44 20.03 7.57 72.72
CA ILE A 44 19.12 8.34 73.57
C ILE A 44 18.39 7.43 74.56
N LYS A 45 17.77 6.34 74.07
CA LYS A 45 17.05 5.40 74.94
C LYS A 45 17.96 4.76 75.99
N PHE A 46 19.17 4.38 75.60
CA PHE A 46 20.16 3.82 76.52
C PHE A 46 20.54 4.82 77.63
N LEU A 47 20.78 6.08 77.27
CA LEU A 47 21.11 7.14 78.22
C LEU A 47 19.92 7.48 79.13
N GLU A 48 18.69 7.49 78.61
CA GLU A 48 17.46 7.67 79.40
C GLU A 48 17.29 6.54 80.42
N THR A 49 17.40 5.28 80.00
CA THR A 49 17.33 4.13 80.92
C THR A 49 18.44 4.19 81.97
N LYS A 50 19.65 4.61 81.59
CA LYS A 50 20.79 4.78 82.52
C LYS A 50 20.54 5.91 83.53
N GLN A 51 19.87 6.99 83.13
CA GLN A 51 19.45 8.04 84.06
C GLN A 51 18.47 7.49 85.09
N GLU A 52 17.46 6.73 84.65
CA GLU A 52 16.38 6.23 85.51
C GLU A 52 16.84 5.12 86.48
N THR A 53 17.83 4.31 86.10
CA THR A 53 18.20 3.09 86.85
C THR A 53 19.45 3.21 87.73
N THR A 54 20.25 4.27 87.58
CA THR A 54 21.52 4.41 88.31
C THR A 54 21.52 5.59 89.27
N VAL A 55 21.83 5.35 90.55
CA VAL A 55 22.03 6.44 91.53
C VAL A 55 23.36 7.13 91.23
N MET A 56 23.30 8.39 90.80
CA MET A 56 24.48 9.18 90.43
C MET A 56 24.50 10.54 91.14
N SER A 57 25.68 11.16 91.22
CA SER A 57 25.81 12.50 91.80
C SER A 57 25.17 13.55 90.90
N PHE A 58 24.64 14.62 91.49
CA PHE A 58 23.92 15.70 90.80
C PHE A 58 24.68 16.28 89.58
N ASP A 59 26.01 16.41 89.68
CA ASP A 59 26.84 16.88 88.56
C ASP A 59 26.90 15.91 87.37
N LYS A 60 26.87 14.60 87.62
CA LYS A 60 26.87 13.58 86.57
C LYS A 60 25.51 13.50 85.89
N GLU A 61 24.44 13.61 86.66
CA GLU A 61 23.07 13.67 86.14
C GLU A 61 22.88 14.91 85.24
N LYS A 62 23.38 16.07 85.66
CA LYS A 62 23.32 17.31 84.87
C LYS A 62 24.11 17.23 83.56
N LYS A 63 25.23 16.51 83.51
CA LYS A 63 25.99 16.26 82.27
C LYS A 63 25.24 15.31 81.34
N LEU A 64 24.71 14.22 81.88
CA LEU A 64 23.95 13.23 81.12
C LEU A 64 22.66 13.82 80.53
N MET A 65 21.99 14.71 81.28
CA MET A 65 20.80 15.42 80.79
C MET A 65 21.13 16.41 79.66
N LYS A 66 22.31 17.04 79.68
CA LYS A 66 22.79 17.87 78.57
C LYS A 66 23.10 17.03 77.33
N GLU A 67 23.76 15.90 77.50
CA GLU A 67 24.06 14.95 76.41
C GLU A 67 22.77 14.42 75.77
N ILE A 68 21.77 14.01 76.57
CA ILE A 68 20.44 13.61 76.07
C ILE A 68 19.78 14.76 75.31
N LYS A 69 19.85 16.00 75.80
CA LYS A 69 19.24 17.16 75.13
C LYS A 69 19.91 17.46 73.79
N ASP A 70 21.23 17.35 73.72
CA ASP A 70 21.98 17.56 72.48
C ASP A 70 21.76 16.42 71.47
N LEU A 71 21.66 15.18 71.93
CA LEU A 71 21.29 14.04 71.09
C LEU A 71 19.84 14.15 70.58
N LYS A 72 18.88 14.58 71.41
CA LYS A 72 17.49 14.84 70.98
C LYS A 72 17.40 15.93 69.92
N LYS A 73 18.20 17.00 70.03
CA LYS A 73 18.30 18.03 68.99
C LYS A 73 18.82 17.46 67.67
N LYS A 74 19.91 16.67 67.72
CA LYS A 74 20.46 15.98 66.54
C LYS A 74 19.45 15.02 65.91
N ALA A 75 18.70 14.26 66.70
CA ALA A 75 17.65 13.38 66.22
C ALA A 75 16.53 14.14 65.47
N ALA A 76 16.11 15.29 65.99
CA ALA A 76 15.12 16.13 65.32
C ALA A 76 15.61 16.65 63.96
N GLU A 77 16.89 17.04 63.86
CA GLU A 77 17.50 17.46 62.60
C GLU A 77 17.62 16.29 61.59
N PHE A 78 17.99 15.09 62.05
CA PHE A 78 18.00 13.88 61.22
C PHE A 78 16.60 13.49 60.71
N LYS A 79 15.54 13.69 61.51
CA LYS A 79 14.16 13.45 61.08
C LYS A 79 13.80 14.34 59.88
N GLY A 80 14.19 15.62 59.91
CA GLY A 80 14.02 16.54 58.78
C GLY A 80 14.78 16.08 57.51
N ILE A 81 16.00 15.54 57.67
CA ILE A 81 16.75 14.96 56.55
C ILE A 81 16.05 13.72 55.98
N LYS A 82 15.49 12.87 56.84
CA LYS A 82 14.75 11.66 56.42
C LYS A 82 13.51 12.03 55.60
N GLU A 83 12.78 13.08 56.00
CA GLU A 83 11.64 13.60 55.24
C GLU A 83 12.05 14.15 53.86
N ILE A 84 13.15 14.91 53.79
CA ILE A 84 13.69 15.41 52.51
C ILE A 84 14.13 14.23 51.63
N SER A 85 14.79 13.22 52.19
CA SER A 85 15.20 12.01 51.48
C SER A 85 13.99 11.22 50.94
N GLY A 86 12.91 11.13 51.72
CA GLY A 86 11.64 10.56 51.27
C GLY A 86 11.06 11.30 50.06
N LYS A 87 11.02 12.64 50.10
CA LYS A 87 10.57 13.47 48.97
C LYS A 87 11.45 13.29 47.73
N ILE A 88 12.78 13.24 47.90
CA ILE A 88 13.74 12.97 46.82
C ILE A 88 13.44 11.61 46.16
N ASN A 89 13.17 10.57 46.95
CA ASN A 89 12.89 9.24 46.41
C ASN A 89 11.58 9.16 45.62
N VAL A 90 10.51 9.80 46.11
CA VAL A 90 9.23 9.88 45.39
C VAL A 90 9.41 10.62 44.08
N LEU A 91 10.02 11.81 44.13
CA LEU A 91 10.21 12.68 42.97
C LEU A 91 11.16 12.05 41.93
N SER A 92 12.16 11.28 42.38
CA SER A 92 13.04 10.51 41.49
C SER A 92 12.30 9.37 40.78
N LYS A 93 11.37 8.68 41.46
CA LYS A 93 10.54 7.63 40.84
C LYS A 93 9.59 8.22 39.80
N GLU A 94 8.95 9.34 40.11
CA GLU A 94 8.08 10.05 39.18
C GLU A 94 8.87 10.51 37.94
N LEU A 95 10.07 11.05 38.12
CA LEU A 95 10.93 11.51 37.02
C LEU A 95 11.37 10.35 36.12
N ASN A 96 11.74 9.21 36.70
CA ASN A 96 12.06 8.01 35.92
C ASN A 96 10.84 7.53 35.11
N GLY A 97 9.64 7.48 35.73
CA GLY A 97 8.42 7.10 35.03
C GLY A 97 8.07 8.05 33.87
N LEU A 98 8.19 9.36 34.07
CA LEU A 98 7.99 10.35 33.01
C LEU A 98 9.01 10.22 31.88
N ARG A 99 10.27 9.90 32.22
CA ARG A 99 11.32 9.66 31.23
C ARG A 99 11.01 8.43 30.38
N ASP A 100 10.65 7.32 31.00
CA ASP A 100 10.31 6.08 30.30
C ASP A 100 9.11 6.28 29.37
N GLN A 101 8.08 7.03 29.82
CA GLN A 101 6.94 7.40 28.99
C GLN A 101 7.35 8.27 27.80
N SER A 102 8.18 9.29 28.02
CA SER A 102 8.69 10.15 26.95
C SER A 102 9.51 9.37 25.93
N ASP A 103 10.38 8.46 26.38
CA ASP A 103 11.22 7.64 25.51
C ASP A 103 10.38 6.65 24.70
N SER A 104 9.36 6.04 25.31
CA SER A 104 8.38 5.19 24.62
C SER A 104 7.62 5.94 23.53
N VAL A 105 7.04 7.10 23.86
CA VAL A 105 6.34 7.95 22.88
C VAL A 105 7.28 8.39 21.76
N HIS A 106 8.53 8.70 22.08
CA HIS A 106 9.52 9.08 21.07
C HIS A 106 9.83 7.92 20.12
N SER A 107 10.01 6.71 20.65
CA SER A 107 10.22 5.49 19.87
C SER A 107 9.03 5.23 18.93
N ASP A 108 7.80 5.34 19.44
CA ASP A 108 6.58 5.15 18.65
C ASP A 108 6.46 6.17 17.51
N ILE A 109 6.78 7.44 17.78
CA ILE A 109 6.78 8.49 16.75
C ILE A 109 7.83 8.19 15.69
N GLN A 110 9.04 7.77 16.08
CA GLN A 110 10.08 7.39 15.12
C GLN A 110 9.66 6.20 14.28
N HIS A 111 9.05 5.18 14.88
CA HIS A 111 8.55 4.02 14.18
C HIS A 111 7.49 4.41 13.15
N LYS A 112 6.46 5.15 13.57
CA LYS A 112 5.40 5.64 12.67
C LYS A 112 5.94 6.53 11.56
N ALA A 113 6.95 7.36 11.85
CA ALA A 113 7.61 8.18 10.84
C ALA A 113 8.35 7.33 9.80
N ARG A 114 9.05 6.27 10.21
CA ARG A 114 9.69 5.31 9.29
C ARG A 114 8.66 4.58 8.44
N GLU A 115 7.61 4.02 9.04
CA GLU A 115 6.54 3.36 8.29
C GLU A 115 5.86 4.30 7.30
N SER A 116 5.61 5.56 7.69
CA SER A 116 5.05 6.57 6.79
C SER A 116 5.98 6.87 5.63
N GLN A 117 7.29 6.95 5.88
CA GLN A 117 8.29 7.18 4.82
C GLN A 117 8.36 6.01 3.85
N GLU A 118 8.34 4.76 4.35
CA GLU A 118 8.32 3.56 3.51
C GLU A 118 7.08 3.51 2.62
N LYS A 119 5.90 3.76 3.20
CA LYS A 119 4.64 3.84 2.43
C LYS A 119 4.67 4.97 1.40
N HIS A 120 5.20 6.13 1.76
CA HIS A 120 5.36 7.23 0.81
C HIS A 120 6.26 6.83 -0.36
N LEU A 121 7.40 6.18 -0.10
CA LEU A 121 8.29 5.68 -1.17
C LEU A 121 7.60 4.64 -2.06
N ALA A 122 6.82 3.74 -1.48
CA ALA A 122 6.03 2.77 -2.24
C ALA A 122 4.99 3.44 -3.15
N VAL A 123 4.30 4.46 -2.65
CA VAL A 123 3.35 5.26 -3.45
C VAL A 123 4.05 5.98 -4.59
N VAL A 124 5.20 6.61 -4.34
CA VAL A 124 5.98 7.29 -5.38
C VAL A 124 6.41 6.29 -6.46
N SER A 125 6.94 5.14 -6.07
CA SER A 125 7.34 4.08 -7.01
C SER A 125 6.16 3.56 -7.84
N THR A 126 4.98 3.45 -7.23
CA THR A 126 3.77 3.00 -7.93
C THR A 126 3.28 4.07 -8.90
N SER A 127 3.34 5.35 -8.50
CA SER A 127 3.00 6.48 -9.37
C SER A 127 3.90 6.55 -10.60
N THR A 128 5.21 6.35 -10.43
CA THR A 128 6.14 6.34 -11.56
C THR A 128 5.84 5.19 -12.53
N GLN A 129 5.50 4.00 -12.02
CA GLN A 129 5.08 2.88 -12.86
C GLN A 129 3.77 3.18 -13.61
N ILE A 130 2.80 3.82 -12.95
CA ILE A 130 1.55 4.24 -13.60
C ILE A 130 1.84 5.24 -14.73
N ASP A 131 2.75 6.20 -14.51
CA ASP A 131 3.09 7.18 -15.54
C ASP A 131 3.83 6.56 -16.72
N GLU A 132 4.68 5.55 -16.50
CA GLU A 132 5.28 4.75 -17.55
C GLU A 132 4.23 3.96 -18.34
N LEU A 133 3.29 3.29 -17.66
CA LEU A 133 2.21 2.56 -18.30
C LEU A 133 1.31 3.49 -19.14
N LYS A 134 1.00 4.69 -18.65
CA LYS A 134 0.23 5.69 -19.41
C LYS A 134 0.96 6.11 -20.69
N LYS A 135 2.29 6.26 -20.66
CA LYS A 135 3.07 6.55 -21.87
C LYS A 135 2.99 5.39 -22.86
N GLN A 136 3.17 4.16 -22.39
CA GLN A 136 3.05 2.96 -23.23
C GLN A 136 1.64 2.80 -23.83
N GLU A 137 0.61 3.10 -23.04
CA GLU A 137 -0.78 3.09 -23.50
C GLU A 137 -0.98 4.12 -24.62
N GLN A 138 -0.52 5.35 -24.44
CA GLN A 138 -0.63 6.39 -25.47
C GLN A 138 0.12 6.01 -26.76
N GLU A 139 1.33 5.49 -26.66
CA GLU A 139 2.10 5.02 -27.82
C GLU A 139 1.37 3.89 -28.55
N THR A 140 0.85 2.92 -27.80
CA THR A 140 0.11 1.77 -28.35
C THR A 140 -1.20 2.23 -28.99
N PHE A 141 -1.90 3.17 -28.36
CA PHE A 141 -3.14 3.75 -28.87
C PHE A 141 -2.91 4.54 -30.16
N ASN A 142 -1.81 5.30 -30.24
CA ASN A 142 -1.43 6.00 -31.47
C ASN A 142 -1.16 5.00 -32.62
N LYS A 143 -0.41 3.92 -32.36
CA LYS A 143 -0.20 2.84 -33.33
C LYS A 143 -1.52 2.18 -33.73
N PHE A 144 -2.42 1.94 -32.78
CA PHE A 144 -3.75 1.39 -33.06
C PHE A 144 -4.57 2.31 -33.99
N ILE A 145 -4.54 3.62 -33.77
CA ILE A 145 -5.20 4.59 -34.66
C ILE A 145 -4.60 4.52 -36.07
N GLU A 146 -3.28 4.45 -36.18
CA GLU A 146 -2.60 4.35 -37.48
C GLU A 146 -2.99 3.07 -38.22
N TYR A 147 -2.92 1.91 -37.57
CA TYR A 147 -3.35 0.65 -38.16
C TYR A 147 -4.84 0.64 -38.50
N LYS A 148 -5.69 1.28 -37.69
CA LYS A 148 -7.12 1.42 -37.99
C LYS A 148 -7.34 2.25 -39.25
N LYS A 149 -6.57 3.32 -39.47
CA LYS A 149 -6.62 4.11 -40.72
C LYS A 149 -6.21 3.24 -41.92
N GLN A 150 -5.07 2.57 -41.84
CA GLN A 150 -4.58 1.67 -42.90
C GLN A 150 -5.59 0.56 -43.20
N PHE A 151 -6.17 -0.05 -42.16
CA PHE A 151 -7.22 -1.06 -42.31
C PHE A 151 -8.46 -0.50 -43.03
N ASN A 152 -8.92 0.70 -42.68
CA ASN A 152 -10.06 1.33 -43.33
C ASN A 152 -9.79 1.64 -44.82
N GLU A 153 -8.60 2.14 -45.13
CA GLU A 153 -8.17 2.38 -46.52
C GLU A 153 -8.11 1.07 -47.31
N LEU A 154 -7.48 0.04 -46.75
CA LEU A 154 -7.41 -1.28 -47.37
C LEU A 154 -8.80 -1.87 -47.56
N ASN A 155 -9.67 -1.80 -46.55
CA ASN A 155 -11.04 -2.30 -46.61
C ASN A 155 -11.87 -1.56 -47.67
N LYS A 156 -11.66 -0.24 -47.83
CA LYS A 156 -12.29 0.52 -48.93
C LYS A 156 -11.83 0.00 -50.29
N SER A 157 -10.52 -0.14 -50.49
CA SER A 157 -9.96 -0.66 -51.74
C SER A 157 -10.40 -2.10 -52.02
N PHE A 158 -10.55 -2.91 -50.96
CA PHE A 158 -11.03 -4.28 -51.03
C PHE A 158 -12.49 -4.32 -51.48
N LYS A 159 -13.37 -3.50 -50.89
CA LYS A 159 -14.77 -3.38 -51.32
C LYS A 159 -14.89 -2.92 -52.77
N GLU A 160 -14.07 -1.97 -53.21
CA GLU A 160 -14.06 -1.54 -54.62
C GLU A 160 -13.63 -2.67 -55.56
N LYS A 161 -12.59 -3.44 -55.20
CA LYS A 161 -12.18 -4.62 -55.98
C LYS A 161 -13.22 -5.73 -55.96
N GLN A 162 -13.89 -5.94 -54.83
CA GLN A 162 -14.96 -6.91 -54.68
C GLN A 162 -16.15 -6.56 -55.57
N ALA A 163 -16.58 -5.29 -55.57
CA ALA A 163 -17.64 -4.82 -56.47
C ALA A 163 -17.30 -5.03 -57.95
N LYS A 164 -16.04 -4.75 -58.35
CA LYS A 164 -15.56 -5.04 -59.72
C LYS A 164 -15.56 -6.53 -60.03
N TYR A 165 -15.14 -7.35 -59.07
CA TYR A 165 -15.17 -8.81 -59.22
C TYR A 165 -16.60 -9.31 -59.42
N ASP A 166 -17.55 -8.81 -58.62
CA ASP A 166 -18.97 -9.19 -58.72
C ASP A 166 -19.59 -8.72 -60.05
N GLU A 167 -19.22 -7.54 -60.55
CA GLU A 167 -19.65 -7.04 -61.87
C GLU A 167 -19.10 -7.92 -63.00
N ILE A 168 -17.80 -8.24 -62.97
CA ILE A 168 -17.18 -9.14 -63.95
C ILE A 168 -17.83 -10.52 -63.88
N ASN A 169 -18.05 -11.06 -62.68
CA ASN A 169 -18.67 -12.35 -62.51
C ASN A 169 -20.10 -12.38 -63.07
N SER A 170 -20.88 -11.31 -62.87
CA SER A 170 -22.21 -11.15 -63.47
C SER A 170 -22.14 -11.15 -65.01
N LYS A 171 -21.23 -10.36 -65.60
CA LYS A 171 -21.02 -10.34 -67.07
C LYS A 171 -20.58 -11.70 -67.62
N VAL A 172 -19.74 -12.43 -66.89
CA VAL A 172 -19.32 -13.79 -67.26
C VAL A 172 -20.50 -14.76 -67.22
N GLN A 173 -21.40 -14.64 -66.24
CA GLN A 173 -22.62 -15.45 -66.16
C GLN A 173 -23.58 -15.11 -67.31
N GLU A 174 -23.78 -13.82 -67.60
CA GLU A 174 -24.58 -13.36 -68.74
C GLU A 174 -24.03 -13.91 -70.05
N PHE A 175 -22.74 -13.74 -70.32
CA PHE A 175 -22.09 -14.24 -71.53
C PHE A 175 -22.18 -15.77 -71.64
N ARG A 176 -22.03 -16.50 -70.54
CA ARG A 176 -22.25 -17.96 -70.52
C ARG A 176 -23.70 -18.31 -70.85
N SER A 177 -24.67 -17.56 -70.33
CA SER A 177 -26.09 -17.78 -70.62
C SER A 177 -26.44 -17.46 -72.08
N GLU A 178 -25.85 -16.40 -72.65
CA GLU A 178 -25.99 -16.03 -74.05
C GLU A 178 -25.37 -17.07 -74.96
N GLN A 179 -24.13 -17.52 -74.68
CA GLN A 179 -23.53 -18.63 -75.43
C GLN A 179 -24.34 -19.91 -75.35
N GLN A 180 -24.96 -20.22 -74.20
CA GLN A 180 -25.85 -21.36 -74.10
C GLN A 180 -27.12 -21.18 -74.95
N LYS A 181 -27.69 -19.97 -74.98
CA LYS A 181 -28.85 -19.64 -75.84
C LYS A 181 -28.49 -19.69 -77.31
N GLU A 182 -27.38 -19.10 -77.74
CA GLU A 182 -26.90 -19.16 -79.12
C GLU A 182 -26.60 -20.59 -79.56
N LYS A 183 -25.95 -21.39 -78.71
CA LYS A 183 -25.75 -22.82 -79.00
C LYS A 183 -27.08 -23.55 -79.14
N LYS A 184 -28.04 -23.31 -78.26
CA LYS A 184 -29.39 -23.90 -78.38
C LYS A 184 -30.09 -23.46 -79.67
N LEU A 185 -30.08 -22.18 -80.00
CA LEU A 185 -30.67 -21.63 -81.23
C LEU A 185 -30.00 -22.18 -82.49
N SER A 186 -28.67 -22.26 -82.51
CA SER A 186 -27.92 -22.84 -83.63
C SER A 186 -28.22 -24.33 -83.79
N ILE A 187 -28.34 -25.07 -82.69
CA ILE A 187 -28.73 -26.48 -82.72
C ILE A 187 -30.18 -26.60 -83.22
N GLU A 188 -31.09 -25.76 -82.76
CA GLU A 188 -32.50 -25.74 -83.21
C GLU A 188 -32.61 -25.40 -84.71
N GLN A 189 -31.87 -24.41 -85.20
CA GLN A 189 -31.82 -24.06 -86.62
C GLN A 189 -31.24 -25.19 -87.46
N GLN A 190 -30.16 -25.85 -87.00
CA GLN A 190 -29.60 -27.01 -87.68
C GLN A 190 -30.57 -28.19 -87.69
N LEU A 191 -31.33 -28.40 -86.62
CA LEU A 191 -32.39 -29.41 -86.57
C LEU A 191 -33.51 -29.08 -87.56
N ARG A 192 -34.00 -27.83 -87.61
CA ARG A 192 -35.02 -27.39 -88.58
C ARG A 192 -34.57 -27.52 -90.03
N GLN A 193 -33.34 -27.13 -90.37
CA GLN A 193 -32.81 -27.31 -91.73
C GLN A 193 -32.72 -28.79 -92.10
N LYS A 194 -32.29 -29.64 -91.16
CA LYS A 194 -32.29 -31.09 -91.37
C LYS A 194 -33.70 -31.64 -91.53
N GLU A 195 -34.67 -31.12 -90.78
CA GLU A 195 -36.09 -31.46 -90.91
C GLU A 195 -36.65 -31.08 -92.29
N GLU A 196 -36.35 -29.90 -92.81
CA GLU A 196 -36.74 -29.47 -94.16
C GLU A 196 -36.15 -30.40 -95.24
N ILE A 197 -34.86 -30.76 -95.11
CA ILE A 197 -34.20 -31.71 -96.03
C ILE A 197 -34.86 -33.09 -95.95
N ILE A 198 -35.24 -33.55 -94.75
CA ILE A 198 -35.96 -34.82 -94.56
C ILE A 198 -37.36 -34.74 -95.19
N ASN A 199 -38.08 -33.64 -95.00
CA ASN A 199 -39.40 -33.40 -95.59
C ASN A 199 -39.35 -33.32 -97.12
N GLU A 200 -38.30 -32.73 -97.70
CA GLU A 200 -38.08 -32.77 -99.15
C GLU A 200 -37.75 -34.17 -99.66
N LYS A 201 -36.94 -34.97 -98.94
CA LYS A 201 -36.69 -36.38 -99.27
C LYS A 201 -37.97 -37.22 -99.20
N LEU A 202 -38.84 -36.97 -98.22
CA LEU A 202 -40.18 -37.58 -98.09
C LEU A 202 -41.06 -37.21 -99.28
N ARG A 203 -41.12 -35.92 -99.67
CA ARG A 203 -41.90 -35.45 -100.83
C ARG A 203 -41.38 -36.00 -102.16
N THR A 204 -40.07 -36.16 -102.30
CA THR A 204 -39.43 -36.67 -103.53
C THR A 204 -39.30 -38.20 -103.57
N GLY A 205 -39.79 -38.92 -102.53
CA GLY A 205 -39.82 -40.39 -102.49
C GLY A 205 -38.44 -41.06 -102.37
N LYS A 206 -37.42 -40.33 -101.91
CA LYS A 206 -36.06 -40.88 -101.71
C LYS A 206 -35.98 -41.67 -100.40
N LYS A 207 -35.15 -42.73 -100.36
CA LYS A 207 -34.98 -43.58 -99.17
C LYS A 207 -34.43 -42.76 -98.00
N LEU A 208 -35.11 -42.79 -96.85
CA LEU A 208 -34.61 -42.22 -95.59
C LEU A 208 -33.49 -43.08 -95.02
N THR A 209 -32.48 -42.44 -94.43
CA THR A 209 -31.41 -43.12 -93.69
C THR A 209 -31.73 -43.22 -92.19
N ASN A 210 -31.07 -44.13 -91.48
CA ASN A 210 -31.29 -44.31 -90.03
C ASN A 210 -30.98 -43.05 -89.21
N GLU A 211 -30.07 -42.20 -89.69
CA GLU A 211 -29.76 -40.90 -89.08
C GLU A 211 -30.90 -39.90 -89.27
N ASP A 212 -31.57 -39.90 -90.44
CA ASP A 212 -32.74 -39.06 -90.71
C ASP A 212 -33.91 -39.42 -89.76
N PHE A 213 -34.10 -40.71 -89.46
CA PHE A 213 -35.15 -41.19 -88.54
C PHE A 213 -34.88 -40.81 -87.06
N LEU A 214 -33.61 -40.83 -86.63
CA LEU A 214 -33.20 -40.40 -85.28
C LEU A 214 -33.42 -38.91 -85.06
N VAL A 215 -33.14 -38.07 -86.07
CA VAL A 215 -33.40 -36.62 -86.01
C VAL A 215 -34.90 -36.35 -85.87
N MET A 216 -35.75 -37.07 -86.61
CA MET A 216 -37.21 -36.94 -86.51
C MET A 216 -37.73 -37.32 -85.11
N GLN A 217 -37.26 -38.43 -84.53
CA GLN A 217 -37.63 -38.83 -83.16
C GLN A 217 -37.18 -37.84 -82.08
N SER A 218 -36.10 -37.10 -82.31
CA SER A 218 -35.61 -36.09 -81.37
C SER A 218 -36.37 -34.77 -81.41
N LEU A 219 -37.16 -34.51 -82.46
CA LEU A 219 -38.02 -33.33 -82.61
C LEU A 219 -39.41 -33.52 -81.99
N ASP A 220 -39.92 -34.76 -81.95
CA ASP A 220 -41.26 -35.12 -81.42
C ASP A 220 -41.34 -35.25 -79.87
N ARG A 221 -40.27 -34.91 -79.14
CA ARG A 221 -40.22 -34.92 -77.66
C ARG A 221 -40.05 -33.52 -77.08
#